data_AF-A0A9E2G8Q9-F1
#
_entry.id   AF-A0A9E2G8Q9-F1
#
_cell.length_a   1.000
_cell.length_b   1.000
_cell.length_c   1.000
_cell.angle_alpha   90.00
_cell.angle_beta   90.00
_cell.angle_gamma   90.00
#
_symmetry.space_group_name_H-M   'P 1'
#
loop_
_entity.id
_entity.type
_entity.pdbx_description
1 polymer ?
#
loop_
_entity_poly.entity_id
_entity_poly.type
_entity_poly.pdbx_seq_one_letter_code
_entity_poly.pdbx_strand_id
1 'polypeptide(L)'
;MLWIKILAYFWRYGIIACVIPAMYLGRVVTKSRTGVLPGLSSIMMIMGLYYLLGYIFKFRHIYCVFQNANNEKMSPNEIYWNTLSKKDLIGVPILLICIGVAGLILSLLYFTGIIVD
;
A
#
# COMPACT_ATOMS: atom_id res chain seq x y z
N MET A 1 -6.97 -14.14 18.89
CA MET A 1 -5.53 -14.18 18.51
C MET A 1 -5.31 -14.64 17.07
N LEU A 2 -5.89 -15.79 16.67
CA LEU A 2 -5.87 -16.27 15.28
C LEU A 2 -6.35 -15.20 14.28
N TRP A 3 -7.42 -14.48 14.65
CA TRP A 3 -7.97 -13.37 13.86
C TRP A 3 -6.98 -12.27 13.49
N ILE A 4 -6.05 -11.90 14.38
CA ILE A 4 -5.04 -10.86 14.09
C ILE A 4 -4.00 -11.38 13.08
N LYS A 5 -3.64 -12.67 13.19
CA LYS A 5 -2.73 -13.31 12.23
C LYS A 5 -3.40 -13.48 10.87
N ILE A 6 -4.66 -13.93 10.84
CA ILE A 6 -5.45 -14.02 9.61
C ILE A 6 -5.56 -12.63 8.98
N LEU A 7 -5.86 -11.60 9.77
CA LEU A 7 -5.93 -10.22 9.27
C LEU A 7 -4.57 -9.74 8.72
N ALA A 8 -3.46 -10.06 9.38
CA ALA A 8 -2.12 -9.72 8.89
C ALA A 8 -1.80 -10.43 7.56
N TYR A 9 -2.14 -11.71 7.41
CA TYR A 9 -1.98 -12.45 6.16
C TYR A 9 -2.92 -11.95 5.07
N PHE A 10 -4.19 -11.74 5.40
CA PHE A 10 -5.18 -11.18 4.50
C PHE A 10 -4.72 -9.81 4.00
N TRP A 11 -4.10 -9.01 4.86
CA TRP A 11 -3.57 -7.73 4.40
C TRP A 11 -2.35 -7.90 3.51
N ARG A 12 -1.34 -8.67 3.92
CA ARG A 12 -0.15 -8.91 3.09
C ARG A 12 -0.49 -9.44 1.68
N TYR A 13 -1.41 -10.40 1.56
CA TYR A 13 -1.74 -11.05 0.27
C TYR A 13 -2.97 -10.45 -0.41
N GLY A 14 -3.97 -10.04 0.35
CA GLY A 14 -5.19 -9.42 -0.19
C GLY A 14 -4.88 -8.12 -0.93
N ILE A 15 -3.83 -7.42 -0.51
CA ILE A 15 -3.34 -6.23 -1.22
C ILE A 15 -2.86 -6.58 -2.63
N ILE A 16 -2.13 -7.68 -2.80
CA ILE A 16 -1.71 -8.17 -4.13
C ILE A 16 -2.94 -8.52 -4.97
N ALA A 17 -3.94 -9.14 -4.36
CA ALA A 17 -5.21 -9.45 -5.03
C ALA A 17 -6.00 -8.18 -5.42
N CYS A 18 -5.89 -7.08 -4.66
CA CYS A 18 -6.58 -5.82 -4.92
C CYS A 18 -5.95 -4.97 -6.03
N VAL A 19 -4.70 -5.22 -6.44
CA VAL A 19 -4.02 -4.46 -7.50
C VAL A 19 -4.75 -4.61 -8.84
N ILE A 20 -5.10 -5.84 -9.23
CA ILE A 20 -5.74 -6.12 -10.53
C ILE A 20 -7.14 -5.47 -10.63
N PRO A 21 -8.03 -5.59 -9.63
CA PRO A 21 -9.29 -4.85 -9.61
C PRO A 21 -9.10 -3.32 -9.64
N ALA A 22 -8.10 -2.78 -8.93
CA ALA A 22 -7.85 -1.34 -8.92
C ALA A 22 -7.40 -0.82 -10.30
N MET A 23 -6.54 -1.58 -11.00
CA MET A 23 -6.13 -1.28 -12.38
C MET A 23 -7.32 -1.35 -13.35
N TYR A 24 -8.19 -2.35 -13.19
CA TYR A 24 -9.40 -2.48 -13.99
C TYR A 24 -10.37 -1.32 -13.75
N LEU A 25 -10.61 -0.96 -12.49
CA LEU A 25 -11.44 0.18 -12.11
C LEU A 25 -10.89 1.49 -12.67
N GLY A 26 -9.58 1.71 -12.60
CA GLY A 26 -8.94 2.89 -13.19
C GLY A 26 -9.23 3.01 -14.69
N ARG A 27 -9.14 1.90 -15.43
CA ARG A 27 -9.49 1.85 -16.86
C ARG A 27 -10.97 2.16 -17.12
N VAL A 28 -11.87 1.63 -16.29
CA VAL A 28 -13.32 1.86 -16.43
C VAL A 28 -13.68 3.32 -16.14
N VAL A 29 -13.11 3.90 -15.08
CA VAL A 29 -13.40 5.28 -14.64
C VAL A 29 -12.92 6.30 -15.67
N THR A 30 -11.69 6.14 -16.18
CA THR A 30 -11.12 7.12 -17.11
C THR A 30 -11.48 6.84 -18.57
N LYS A 31 -12.16 5.72 -18.86
CA LYS A 31 -12.52 5.25 -20.20
C LYS A 31 -11.34 5.21 -21.18
N SER A 32 -10.11 5.14 -20.68
CA SER A 32 -8.88 5.19 -21.49
C SER A 32 -7.99 3.98 -21.19
N ARG A 33 -7.23 3.54 -22.20
CA ARG A 33 -6.20 2.51 -22.03
C ARG A 33 -5.10 2.95 -21.06
N THR A 34 -4.84 4.25 -20.96
CA THR A 34 -3.93 4.85 -19.97
C THR A 34 -4.51 4.91 -18.56
N GLY A 35 -5.80 4.60 -18.37
CA GLY A 35 -6.49 4.53 -17.08
C GLY A 35 -5.98 3.48 -16.10
N VAL A 36 -5.11 2.58 -16.57
CA VAL A 36 -4.45 1.60 -15.72
C VAL A 36 -3.48 2.27 -14.72
N LEU A 37 -2.76 3.30 -15.17
CA LEU A 37 -1.79 4.04 -14.36
C LEU A 37 -2.44 4.73 -13.15
N PRO A 38 -3.49 5.56 -13.28
CA PRO A 38 -4.11 6.20 -12.13
C PRO A 38 -4.73 5.19 -11.16
N GLY A 39 -5.24 4.05 -11.65
CA GLY A 39 -5.73 2.95 -10.80
C GLY A 39 -4.62 2.33 -9.94
N LEU A 40 -3.48 2.01 -10.56
CA LEU A 40 -2.29 1.49 -9.85
C LEU A 40 -1.73 2.51 -8.86
N SER A 41 -1.61 3.77 -9.28
CA SER A 41 -1.09 4.84 -8.45
C SER A 41 -1.96 5.13 -7.24
N SER A 42 -3.28 5.09 -7.40
CA SER A 42 -4.24 5.28 -6.30
C SER A 42 -4.12 4.18 -5.26
N ILE A 43 -4.05 2.91 -5.68
CA ILE A 43 -3.91 1.80 -4.73
C ILE A 43 -2.57 1.86 -3.99
N MET A 44 -1.46 2.18 -4.67
CA MET A 44 -0.15 2.35 -4.02
C MET A 44 -0.14 3.51 -3.01
N MET A 45 -0.83 4.61 -3.31
CA MET A 45 -0.94 5.74 -2.40
C MET A 45 -1.78 5.40 -1.15
N ILE A 46 -2.96 4.81 -1.34
CA ILE A 46 -3.82 4.35 -0.22
C ILE A 46 -3.07 3.35 0.66
N MET A 47 -2.31 2.47 0.02
CA MET A 47 -1.48 1.46 0.68
C MET A 47 -0.41 2.06 1.57
N GLY A 48 0.38 3.00 1.04
CA GLY A 48 1.39 3.69 1.83
C GLY A 48 0.76 4.49 2.97
N LEU A 49 -0.36 5.18 2.73
CA LEU A 49 -1.09 5.89 3.78
C LEU A 49 -1.57 4.94 4.88
N TYR A 50 -2.14 3.79 4.52
CA TYR A 50 -2.64 2.82 5.49
C TYR A 50 -1.52 2.29 6.40
N TYR A 51 -0.36 1.94 5.82
CA TYR A 51 0.78 1.49 6.61
C TYR A 51 1.34 2.58 7.53
N LEU A 52 1.41 3.82 7.04
CA LEU A 52 1.84 4.96 7.84
C LEU A 52 0.87 5.24 9.00
N LEU A 53 -0.44 5.23 8.71
CA LEU A 53 -1.48 5.40 9.73
C LEU A 53 -1.41 4.29 10.77
N GLY A 54 -1.28 3.02 10.37
CA GLY A 54 -1.20 1.95 11.35
C GLY A 54 0.14 1.88 12.07
N TYR A 55 1.21 2.51 11.58
CA TYR A 55 2.39 2.79 12.39
C TYR A 55 2.12 3.86 13.45
N ILE A 56 1.52 5.00 13.06
CA ILE A 56 1.18 6.12 13.96
C ILE A 56 0.19 5.69 15.04
N PHE A 57 -0.89 5.02 14.65
CA PHE A 57 -1.93 4.49 15.55
C PHE A 57 -1.59 3.13 16.15
N LYS A 58 -0.40 2.59 15.86
CA LYS A 58 0.12 1.33 16.44
C LYS A 58 -0.83 0.14 16.28
N PHE A 59 -1.35 -0.05 15.07
CA PHE A 59 -2.22 -1.17 14.72
C PHE A 59 -1.51 -2.53 14.87
N ARG A 60 -2.09 -3.40 15.70
CA ARG A 60 -1.49 -4.70 16.07
C ARG A 60 -1.26 -5.62 14.86
N HIS A 61 -2.17 -5.64 13.89
CA HIS A 61 -2.02 -6.47 12.69
C HIS A 61 -0.93 -5.94 11.77
N ILE A 62 -0.71 -4.62 11.67
CA ILE A 62 0.39 -4.04 10.90
C ILE A 62 1.73 -4.43 11.51
N TYR A 63 1.84 -4.38 12.84
CA TYR A 63 3.03 -4.88 13.54
C TYR A 63 3.35 -6.34 13.14
N CYS A 64 2.34 -7.22 13.15
CA CYS A 64 2.49 -8.60 12.70
C CYS A 64 2.82 -8.74 11.20
N VAL A 65 2.34 -7.83 10.34
CA VAL A 65 2.73 -7.80 8.91
C VAL A 65 4.23 -7.53 8.77
N PHE A 66 4.77 -6.55 9.50
CA PHE A 66 6.20 -6.23 9.45
C PHE A 66 7.07 -7.33 10.08
N GLN A 67 6.66 -7.94 11.18
CA GLN A 67 7.36 -9.13 11.72
C GLN A 67 7.45 -10.25 10.67
N ASN A 68 6.33 -10.54 10.01
CA ASN A 68 6.28 -11.56 8.95
C ASN A 68 7.06 -11.18 7.69
N ALA A 69 7.25 -9.88 7.42
CA ALA A 69 8.11 -9.41 6.34
C ALA A 69 9.60 -9.60 6.68
N ASN A 70 9.97 -9.44 7.95
CA ASN A 70 11.33 -9.65 8.47
C ASN A 70 11.65 -11.12 8.79
N ASN A 71 10.79 -12.06 8.39
CA ASN A 71 10.88 -13.49 8.75
C ASN A 71 10.90 -13.77 10.26
N GLU A 72 10.34 -12.86 11.06
CA GLU A 72 10.16 -13.02 12.50
C GLU A 72 8.83 -13.70 12.82
N LYS A 73 8.78 -14.41 13.95
CA LYS A 73 7.56 -15.07 14.42
C LYS A 73 6.55 -14.01 14.87
N MET A 74 5.34 -14.04 14.29
CA MET A 74 4.26 -13.11 14.66
C MET A 74 3.86 -13.26 16.15
N SER A 75 4.04 -12.19 16.93
CA SER A 75 3.70 -12.09 18.35
C SER A 75 2.56 -11.08 18.60
N PRO A 76 1.29 -11.45 18.34
CA PRO A 76 0.16 -10.52 18.39
C PRO A 76 -0.17 -9.96 19.79
N ASN A 77 0.37 -10.57 20.86
CA ASN A 77 0.17 -10.14 22.25
C ASN A 77 1.33 -9.28 22.78
N GLU A 78 2.47 -9.31 22.11
CA GLU A 78 3.72 -8.67 22.55
C GLU A 78 4.17 -7.71 21.45
N ILE A 79 3.74 -6.46 21.59
CA ILE A 79 3.93 -5.42 20.60
C ILE A 79 5.06 -4.51 21.04
N TYR A 80 6.22 -4.69 20.41
CA TYR A 80 7.41 -3.90 20.66
C TYR A 80 7.78 -3.14 19.39
N TRP A 81 7.04 -2.09 19.04
CA TRP A 81 7.35 -1.26 17.85
C TRP A 81 8.78 -0.75 17.78
N ASN A 82 9.49 -0.68 18.92
CA ASN A 82 10.88 -0.26 19.01
C ASN A 82 11.87 -1.31 18.48
N THR A 83 11.49 -2.58 18.38
CA THR A 83 12.35 -3.64 17.83
C THR A 83 12.36 -3.66 16.31
N LEU A 84 11.35 -3.06 15.68
CA LEU A 84 11.24 -2.96 14.23
C LEU A 84 12.06 -1.79 13.68
N SER A 85 12.67 -2.01 12.52
CA SER A 85 13.41 -0.99 11.78
C SER A 85 12.50 0.18 11.40
N LYS A 86 12.81 1.37 11.94
CA LYS A 86 12.09 2.62 11.59
C LYS A 86 12.18 2.94 10.09
N LYS A 87 13.28 2.53 9.44
CA LYS A 87 13.46 2.72 8.00
C LYS A 87 12.42 1.92 7.20
N ASP A 88 12.07 0.72 7.64
CA ASP A 88 11.09 -0.10 6.93
C ASP A 88 9.67 0.34 7.27
N LEU A 89 9.43 0.70 8.54
CA LEU A 89 8.14 1.18 9.03
C LEU A 89 7.70 2.51 8.42
N ILE A 90 8.64 3.40 8.09
CA ILE A 90 8.35 4.74 7.56
C ILE A 90 8.77 4.85 6.10
N GLY A 91 9.94 4.34 5.74
CA GLY A 91 10.50 4.46 4.39
C GLY A 91 9.70 3.70 3.34
N VAL A 92 9.24 2.48 3.61
CA VAL A 92 8.41 1.72 2.65
C VAL A 92 7.07 2.43 2.41
N PRO A 93 6.32 2.84 3.46
CA PRO A 93 5.10 3.63 3.27
C PRO A 93 5.31 4.95 2.52
N ILE A 94 6.37 5.71 2.84
CA ILE A 94 6.68 6.96 2.16
C ILE A 94 7.01 6.71 0.69
N LEU A 95 7.83 5.70 0.37
CA LEU A 95 8.17 5.35 -1.00
C LEU A 95 6.92 5.01 -1.81
N LEU A 96 6.00 4.23 -1.25
CA LEU A 96 4.71 3.90 -1.88
C LEU A 96 3.85 5.13 -2.14
N ILE A 97 3.79 6.06 -1.18
CA ILE A 97 3.08 7.34 -1.35
C ILE A 97 3.73 8.15 -2.46
N CYS A 98 5.06 8.30 -2.48
CA CYS A 98 5.77 9.05 -3.51
C CYS A 98 5.54 8.47 -4.91
N ILE A 99 5.61 7.15 -5.07
CA ILE A 99 5.34 6.47 -6.35
C ILE A 99 3.87 6.68 -6.76
N GLY A 100 2.93 6.56 -5.82
CA GLY A 100 1.52 6.82 -6.05
C GLY A 100 1.24 8.26 -6.50
N VAL A 101 1.82 9.24 -5.81
CA VAL A 101 1.68 10.66 -6.16
C VAL A 101 2.30 10.95 -7.54
N ALA A 102 3.51 10.46 -7.80
CA ALA A 102 4.19 10.66 -9.08
C ALA A 102 3.38 10.07 -10.25
N GLY A 103 2.84 8.85 -10.09
CA GLY A 103 2.03 8.22 -11.11
C GLY A 103 0.66 8.89 -11.32
N LEU A 104 0.06 9.47 -10.27
CA LEU A 104 -1.15 10.29 -10.41
C LEU A 104 -0.87 11.60 -11.15
N ILE A 105 0.23 12.28 -10.83
CA ILE A 105 0.67 13.49 -11.55
C ILE A 105 0.89 13.15 -13.02
N LEU A 106 1.62 12.08 -13.32
CA LEU A 106 1.86 11.65 -14.69
C LEU A 106 0.53 11.34 -15.41
N SER A 107 -0.39 10.66 -14.74
CA SER A 107 -1.72 10.39 -15.29
C SER A 107 -2.48 11.67 -15.62
N LEU A 108 -2.44 12.68 -14.75
CA LEU A 108 -3.07 13.99 -14.98
C LEU A 108 -2.44 14.73 -16.16
N LEU A 109 -1.12 14.70 -16.30
CA LEU A 109 -0.41 15.30 -17.44
C LEU A 109 -0.80 14.63 -18.77
N TYR A 110 -0.99 13.31 -18.76
CA TYR A 110 -1.53 12.57 -19.91
C TYR A 110 -2.99 12.97 -20.22
N PHE A 111 -3.87 13.07 -19.21
CA PHE A 111 -5.26 13.45 -19.43
C PHE A 111 -5.42 14.89 -19.93
N THR A 112 -4.53 15.78 -19.52
CA THR A 112 -4.52 17.19 -19.95
C THR A 112 -3.89 17.39 -21.33
N GLY A 113 -3.37 16.32 -21.95
CA GLY A 113 -2.75 16.38 -23.27
C GLY A 113 -1.41 17.13 -23.31
N ILE A 114 -0.81 17.39 -22.13
CA ILE A 114 0.53 18.01 -22.03
C ILE A 114 1.60 16.99 -22.45
N ILE A 115 1.38 15.71 -22.12
CA ILE A 115 2.18 14.60 -22.60
C ILE A 115 1.34 13.87 -23.64
N VAL A 116 1.79 13.91 -24.90
CA VAL A 116 1.23 13.19 -26.03
C VAL A 116 2.18 12.04 -26.34
N ASP A 117 1.62 10.86 -26.67
CA ASP A 117 2.38 9.68 -27.10
C ASP A 117 3.34 9.99 -28.27
#